data_AF-A0A3N1GRK1-F1
#
_entry.id   AF-A0A3N1GRK1-F1
#
_cell.length_a   1.000
_cell.length_b   1.000
_cell.length_c   1.000
_cell.angle_alpha   90.00
_cell.angle_beta   90.00
_cell.angle_gamma   90.00
#
_symmetry.space_group_name_H-M   'P 1'
#
loop_
_entity.id
_entity.type
_entity.pdbx_description
1 polymer ?
#
loop_
_entity_poly.entity_id
_entity_poly.type
_entity_poly.pdbx_seq_one_letter_code
_entity_poly.pdbx_strand_id
1 'polypeptide(L)'
;MRRFVRENALGLTFGLLFLVVLVGQAFAGLADFNQRQLTEGLPEISFGRYITSASFAADVAENWQSEYLQFFLFIFLTVWLVQKGSPESKSLDQPGLESDKDQKVGRYADEDSPAWARARGFKLFLFSNSLGFVMGAIFLLSWLAQFIAGRAAFNEQQLSDLEDPMSAAEYLTAPDFWNRTLQNWQSELLAVASMAILAIYLRQRGSSQSKPVGAAHTATGVEG
;
A
#
# COMPACT_ATOMS: atom_id res chain seq x y z
N MET A 1 -27.10 10.20 -9.97
CA MET A 1 -26.01 9.37 -10.57
C MET A 1 -24.86 10.20 -11.12
N ARG A 2 -25.06 11.11 -12.09
CA ARG A 2 -23.96 11.92 -12.67
C ARG A 2 -23.14 12.73 -11.66
N ARG A 3 -23.80 13.30 -10.64
CA ARG A 3 -23.14 14.06 -9.56
C ARG A 3 -22.23 13.17 -8.70
N PHE A 4 -22.76 12.06 -8.18
CA PHE A 4 -22.00 11.08 -7.40
C PHE A 4 -20.76 10.57 -8.14
N VAL A 5 -20.90 10.19 -9.42
CA VAL A 5 -19.76 9.73 -10.23
C VAL A 5 -18.72 10.84 -10.40
N ARG A 6 -19.14 12.08 -10.65
CA ARG A 6 -18.22 13.22 -10.78
C ARG A 6 -17.47 13.51 -9.48
N GLU A 7 -18.18 13.49 -8.35
CA GLU A 7 -17.60 13.76 -7.02
C GLU A 7 -16.70 12.64 -6.51
N ASN A 8 -16.83 11.42 -7.05
CA ASN A 8 -16.05 10.23 -6.63
C ASN A 8 -15.22 9.62 -7.78
N ALA A 9 -14.99 10.38 -8.86
CA ALA A 9 -14.43 9.84 -10.11
C ALA A 9 -13.05 9.23 -9.91
N LEU A 10 -12.20 9.85 -9.07
CA LEU A 10 -10.84 9.37 -8.80
C LEU A 10 -10.87 7.95 -8.22
N GLY A 11 -11.56 7.76 -7.09
CA GLY A 11 -11.66 6.47 -6.43
C GLY A 11 -12.38 5.41 -7.27
N LEU A 12 -13.47 5.77 -7.95
CA LEU A 12 -14.20 4.85 -8.84
C LEU A 12 -13.34 4.40 -10.03
N THR A 13 -12.56 5.31 -10.62
CA THR A 13 -11.71 5.00 -11.76
C THR A 13 -10.56 4.07 -11.35
N PHE A 14 -9.82 4.42 -10.29
CA PHE A 14 -8.73 3.55 -9.81
C PHE A 14 -9.25 2.22 -9.27
N GLY A 15 -10.41 2.19 -8.62
CA GLY A 15 -11.06 0.95 -8.19
C GLY A 15 -11.46 0.06 -9.37
N LEU A 16 -11.99 0.63 -10.46
CA LEU A 16 -12.30 -0.13 -11.67
C LEU A 16 -11.02 -0.64 -12.37
N LEU A 17 -10.00 0.22 -12.51
CA LEU A 17 -8.72 -0.18 -13.09
C LEU A 17 -8.08 -1.32 -12.29
N PHE A 18 -8.11 -1.23 -10.96
CA PHE A 18 -7.67 -2.30 -10.07
C PHE A 18 -8.42 -3.62 -10.34
N LEU A 19 -9.75 -3.60 -10.43
CA LEU A 19 -10.53 -4.81 -10.72
C LEU A 19 -10.19 -5.40 -12.09
N VAL A 20 -10.01 -4.55 -13.11
CA VAL A 20 -9.61 -4.99 -14.45
C VAL A 20 -8.24 -5.67 -14.42
N VAL A 21 -7.26 -5.07 -13.74
CA VAL A 21 -5.91 -5.63 -13.62
C VAL A 21 -5.91 -6.91 -12.78
N LEU A 22 -6.66 -6.97 -11.68
CA LEU A 22 -6.77 -8.17 -10.84
C LEU A 22 -7.39 -9.35 -11.60
N VAL A 23 -8.41 -9.10 -12.42
CA VAL A 23 -9.00 -10.12 -13.30
C VAL A 23 -7.98 -10.55 -14.36
N GLY A 24 -7.25 -9.60 -14.96
CA GLY A 24 -6.17 -9.89 -15.90
C GLY A 24 -5.08 -10.77 -15.28
N GLN A 25 -4.63 -10.43 -14.06
CA GLN A 25 -3.69 -11.21 -13.26
C GLN A 25 -4.21 -12.62 -13.00
N ALA A 26 -5.48 -12.78 -12.64
CA ALA A 26 -6.06 -14.10 -12.39
C ALA A 26 -6.05 -15.00 -13.64
N PHE A 27 -6.34 -14.47 -14.83
CA PHE A 27 -6.26 -15.22 -16.08
C PHE A 27 -4.82 -15.55 -16.49
N ALA A 28 -3.93 -14.56 -16.44
CA ALA A 28 -2.53 -14.76 -16.80
C ALA A 28 -1.84 -15.73 -15.84
N GLY A 29 -2.09 -15.59 -14.54
CA GLY A 29 -1.57 -16.46 -13.50
C GLY A 29 -2.10 -17.88 -13.58
N LEU A 30 -3.37 -18.09 -13.93
CA LEU A 30 -3.90 -19.43 -14.19
C LEU A 30 -3.17 -20.08 -15.37
N ALA A 31 -2.96 -19.34 -16.45
CA ALA A 31 -2.30 -19.86 -17.64
C ALA A 31 -0.85 -20.26 -17.34
N ASP A 32 -0.10 -19.42 -16.61
CA ASP A 32 1.25 -19.73 -16.14
C ASP A 32 1.28 -20.95 -15.22
N PHE A 33 0.36 -21.01 -14.25
CA PHE A 33 0.25 -22.15 -13.33
C PHE A 33 -0.01 -23.46 -14.08
N ASN A 34 -1.00 -23.49 -14.97
CA ASN A 34 -1.30 -24.68 -15.77
C ASN A 34 -0.15 -25.05 -16.72
N GLN A 35 0.59 -24.08 -17.25
CA GLN A 35 1.78 -24.36 -18.07
C GLN A 35 2.88 -25.06 -17.26
N ARG A 36 3.09 -24.67 -16.00
CA ARG A 36 4.00 -25.36 -15.08
C ARG A 36 3.52 -26.77 -14.75
N GLN A 37 2.24 -26.92 -14.41
CA GLN A 37 1.63 -28.24 -14.19
C GLN A 37 1.86 -29.19 -15.38
N LEU A 38 1.61 -28.72 -16.60
CA LEU A 38 1.80 -29.53 -17.81
C LEU A 38 3.27 -29.91 -18.02
N THR A 39 4.21 -29.00 -17.75
CA THR A 39 5.66 -29.28 -17.81
C THR A 39 6.06 -30.38 -16.82
N GLU A 40 5.42 -30.40 -15.64
CA GLU A 40 5.66 -31.37 -14.58
C GLU A 40 4.84 -32.67 -14.74
N GLY A 41 4.05 -32.78 -15.80
CA GLY A 41 3.18 -33.95 -16.05
C GLY A 41 1.96 -34.02 -15.13
N LEU A 42 1.62 -32.92 -14.47
CA LEU A 42 0.47 -32.76 -13.58
C LEU A 42 -0.77 -32.27 -14.34
N PRO A 43 -1.98 -32.59 -13.83
CA PRO A 43 -3.21 -32.09 -14.43
C PRO A 43 -3.36 -30.58 -14.23
N GLU A 44 -3.97 -29.94 -15.22
CA GLU A 44 -4.43 -28.56 -15.14
C GLU A 44 -5.51 -28.39 -14.08
N ILE A 45 -5.60 -27.17 -13.53
CA ILE A 45 -6.68 -26.78 -12.62
C ILE A 45 -7.65 -25.80 -13.28
N SER A 46 -8.87 -25.73 -12.75
CA SER A 46 -9.87 -24.78 -13.21
C SER A 46 -9.62 -23.37 -12.66
N PHE A 47 -10.18 -22.35 -13.32
CA PHE A 47 -10.11 -20.97 -12.85
C PHE A 47 -10.60 -20.78 -11.41
N GLY A 48 -11.74 -21.39 -11.07
CA GLY A 48 -12.28 -21.33 -9.71
C GLY A 48 -11.33 -21.92 -8.68
N ARG A 49 -10.64 -23.03 -9.02
CA ARG A 49 -9.64 -23.64 -8.14
C ARG A 49 -8.44 -22.72 -7.96
N TYR A 50 -7.96 -22.11 -9.03
CA TYR A 50 -6.80 -21.22 -9.02
C TYR A 50 -7.03 -19.95 -8.17
N ILE A 51 -8.16 -19.25 -8.33
CA ILE A 51 -8.40 -18.01 -7.55
C ILE A 51 -8.60 -18.27 -6.04
N THR A 52 -8.86 -19.53 -5.66
CA THR A 52 -8.93 -19.97 -4.24
C THR A 52 -7.65 -20.67 -3.77
N SER A 53 -6.61 -20.71 -4.61
CA SER A 53 -5.34 -21.40 -4.32
C SER A 53 -4.43 -20.57 -3.42
N ALA A 54 -3.49 -21.25 -2.78
CA ALA A 54 -2.43 -20.62 -2.00
C ALA A 54 -1.52 -19.76 -2.89
N SER A 55 -1.20 -20.21 -4.12
CA SER A 55 -0.36 -19.47 -5.05
C SER A 55 -0.95 -18.11 -5.41
N PHE A 56 -2.22 -18.07 -5.84
CA PHE A 56 -2.89 -16.81 -6.18
C PHE A 56 -3.00 -15.88 -4.96
N ALA A 57 -3.37 -16.43 -3.79
CA ALA A 57 -3.46 -15.65 -2.56
C ALA A 57 -2.10 -15.06 -2.14
N ALA A 58 -1.00 -15.82 -2.30
CA ALA A 58 0.35 -15.36 -2.01
C ALA A 58 0.75 -14.21 -2.94
N ASP A 59 0.54 -14.36 -4.26
CA ASP A 59 0.92 -13.37 -5.26
C ASP A 59 0.16 -12.04 -5.09
N VAL A 60 -1.13 -12.11 -4.75
CA VAL A 60 -1.95 -10.92 -4.48
C VAL A 60 -1.53 -10.25 -3.17
N ALA A 61 -1.38 -11.04 -2.09
CA ALA A 61 -1.03 -10.52 -0.78
C ALA A 61 0.37 -9.90 -0.75
N GLU A 62 1.32 -10.47 -1.50
CA GLU A 62 2.69 -9.97 -1.66
C GLU A 62 2.75 -8.53 -2.19
N ASN A 63 1.91 -8.21 -3.19
CA ASN A 63 1.81 -6.86 -3.73
C ASN A 63 1.07 -5.93 -2.77
N TRP A 64 -0.05 -6.38 -2.19
CA TRP A 64 -0.86 -5.50 -1.34
C TRP A 64 -0.10 -5.07 -0.09
N GLN A 65 0.65 -5.98 0.52
CA GLN A 65 1.34 -5.64 1.77
C GLN A 65 2.38 -4.53 1.57
N SER A 66 3.12 -4.50 0.46
CA SER A 66 4.14 -3.48 0.24
C SER A 66 3.50 -2.12 -0.02
N GLU A 67 2.42 -2.09 -0.80
CA GLU A 67 1.64 -0.87 -1.07
C GLU A 67 1.08 -0.26 0.22
N TYR A 68 0.51 -1.07 1.10
CA TYR A 68 0.00 -0.57 2.39
C TYR A 68 1.13 -0.21 3.37
N LEU A 69 2.26 -0.92 3.34
CA LEU A 69 3.45 -0.54 4.09
C LEU A 69 3.96 0.84 3.63
N GLN A 70 4.01 1.07 2.31
CA GLN A 70 4.40 2.33 1.71
C GLN A 70 3.56 3.47 2.26
N PHE A 71 2.23 3.37 2.17
CA PHE A 71 1.32 4.39 2.68
C PHE A 71 1.45 4.57 4.20
N PHE A 72 1.54 3.48 4.96
CA PHE A 72 1.75 3.53 6.41
C PHE A 72 3.01 4.31 6.77
N LEU A 73 4.15 3.95 6.17
CA LEU A 73 5.42 4.64 6.40
C LEU A 73 5.34 6.09 5.96
N PHE A 74 4.78 6.37 4.77
CA PHE A 74 4.67 7.72 4.26
C PHE A 74 3.81 8.61 5.18
N ILE A 75 2.65 8.12 5.64
CA ILE A 75 1.76 8.85 6.56
C ILE A 75 2.45 9.17 7.88
N PHE A 76 3.16 8.22 8.50
CA PHE A 76 3.77 8.44 9.81
C PHE A 76 5.10 9.17 9.74
N LEU A 77 5.93 8.88 8.74
CA LEU A 77 7.27 9.45 8.65
C LEU A 77 7.24 10.90 8.17
N THR A 78 6.38 11.26 7.21
CA THR A 78 6.28 12.65 6.70
C THR A 78 5.75 13.66 7.72
N VAL A 79 5.21 13.18 8.85
CA VAL A 79 4.94 14.03 10.02
C VAL A 79 6.23 14.68 10.50
N TRP A 80 7.36 13.97 10.51
CA TRP A 80 8.62 14.43 11.10
C TRP A 80 9.76 14.59 10.10
N LEU A 81 9.79 13.78 9.03
CA LEU A 81 10.78 13.85 7.97
C LEU A 81 10.38 14.94 6.98
N VAL A 82 11.18 16.00 6.95
CA VAL A 82 11.01 17.14 6.03
C VAL A 82 12.15 17.19 5.02
N GLN A 83 11.83 17.52 3.77
CA GLN A 83 12.81 17.63 2.69
C GLN A 83 12.63 18.93 1.94
N LYS A 84 13.66 19.79 1.99
CA LYS A 84 13.66 21.06 1.27
C LYS A 84 13.37 20.86 -0.21
N GLY A 85 12.35 21.54 -0.71
CA GLY A 85 11.95 21.53 -2.11
C GLY A 85 10.94 20.46 -2.49
N SER A 86 10.71 19.45 -1.62
CA SER A 86 9.76 18.38 -1.89
C SER A 86 8.33 18.85 -1.66
N PRO A 87 7.39 18.61 -2.60
CA PRO A 87 5.97 18.81 -2.34
C PRO A 87 5.38 17.74 -1.42
N GLU A 88 6.09 16.62 -1.23
CA GLU A 88 5.65 15.44 -0.46
C GLU A 88 5.94 15.56 1.04
N SER A 89 6.47 16.69 1.51
CA SER A 89 6.75 16.94 2.93
C SER A 89 6.28 18.32 3.39
N LYS A 90 6.09 18.46 4.70
CA LYS A 90 5.81 19.76 5.34
C LYS A 90 6.96 20.75 5.15
N SER A 91 6.70 22.03 5.45
CA SER A 91 7.74 23.04 5.50
C SER A 91 8.77 22.72 6.57
N LEU A 92 10.01 23.19 6.37
CA LEU A 92 11.14 22.87 7.27
C LEU A 92 10.95 23.40 8.71
N ASP A 93 10.15 24.45 8.87
CA ASP A 93 9.86 25.11 10.14
C ASP A 93 8.69 24.48 10.90
N GLN A 94 7.95 23.55 10.29
CA GLN A 94 6.73 22.97 10.86
C GLN A 94 6.71 21.42 10.84
N PRO A 95 7.77 20.73 11.29
CA PRO A 95 7.68 19.30 11.54
C PRO A 95 6.77 19.02 12.75
N GLY A 96 6.13 17.86 12.74
CA GLY A 96 5.36 17.32 13.84
C GLY A 96 3.85 17.36 13.64
N LEU A 97 3.13 17.20 14.75
CA LEU A 97 1.67 16.99 14.79
C LEU A 97 0.84 18.28 14.61
N GLU A 98 1.50 19.42 14.46
CA GLU A 98 0.88 20.76 14.48
C GLU A 98 0.12 21.04 15.79
N SER A 99 -0.48 22.23 15.91
CA SER A 99 -1.27 22.57 17.10
C SER A 99 -2.70 22.03 16.98
N ASP A 100 -3.37 21.81 18.12
CA ASP A 100 -4.80 21.45 18.15
C ASP A 100 -5.68 22.44 17.38
N LYS A 101 -5.25 23.71 17.29
CA LYS A 101 -5.96 24.75 16.55
C LYS A 101 -5.84 24.54 15.04
N ASP A 102 -4.64 24.26 14.55
CA ASP A 102 -4.39 24.04 13.12
C ASP A 102 -5.06 22.75 12.65
N GLN A 103 -5.07 21.72 13.50
CA GLN A 103 -5.75 20.45 13.28
C GLN A 103 -7.26 20.49 13.56
N LYS A 104 -7.80 21.62 14.04
CA LYS A 104 -9.22 21.83 14.36
C LYS A 104 -9.80 20.77 15.30
N VAL A 105 -9.09 20.40 16.36
CA VAL A 105 -9.52 19.38 17.32
C VAL A 105 -9.96 19.96 18.66
N GLY A 106 -10.74 19.19 19.40
CA GLY A 106 -11.22 19.52 20.74
C GLY A 106 -12.04 20.82 20.74
N ARG A 107 -11.52 21.86 21.41
CA ARG A 107 -12.21 23.16 21.52
C ARG A 107 -12.14 24.01 20.25
N TYR A 108 -11.28 23.65 19.30
CA TYR A 108 -11.08 24.39 18.04
C TYR A 108 -11.82 23.76 16.85
N ALA A 109 -12.52 22.65 17.08
CA ALA A 109 -13.36 22.03 16.07
C ALA A 109 -14.53 22.94 15.69
N ASP A 110 -14.80 23.01 14.38
CA ASP A 110 -15.87 23.82 13.78
C ASP A 110 -17.16 23.00 13.54
N GLU A 111 -18.19 23.64 12.98
CA GLU A 111 -19.50 23.02 12.74
C GLU A 111 -19.42 21.85 11.76
N ASP A 112 -18.48 21.90 10.80
CA ASP A 112 -18.23 20.86 9.80
C ASP A 112 -17.32 19.74 10.31
N SER A 113 -16.63 19.95 11.45
CA SER A 113 -15.69 18.98 12.02
C SER A 113 -16.41 17.70 12.49
N PRO A 114 -15.86 16.50 12.19
CA PRO A 114 -16.43 15.22 12.62
C PRO A 114 -16.60 15.13 14.15
N ALA A 115 -17.62 14.40 14.61
CA ALA A 115 -17.95 14.30 16.02
C ALA A 115 -16.78 13.82 16.91
N TRP A 116 -15.93 12.91 16.41
CA TRP A 116 -14.78 12.40 17.17
C TRP A 116 -13.61 13.39 17.21
N ALA A 117 -13.54 14.36 16.30
CA ALA A 117 -12.59 15.48 16.38
C ALA A 117 -12.92 16.42 17.55
N ARG A 118 -14.20 16.52 17.95
CA ARG A 118 -14.67 17.27 19.13
C ARG A 118 -14.47 16.52 20.44
N ALA A 119 -14.24 15.21 20.38
CA ALA A 119 -14.04 14.38 21.56
C ALA A 119 -12.69 14.68 22.22
N ARG A 120 -12.43 14.05 23.38
CA ARG A 120 -11.16 14.13 24.10
C ARG A 120 -10.65 12.73 24.45
N GLY A 121 -9.36 12.65 24.79
CA GLY A 121 -8.72 11.42 25.24
C GLY A 121 -8.69 10.34 24.14
N PHE A 122 -9.01 9.10 24.51
CA PHE A 122 -8.82 7.94 23.65
C PHE A 122 -9.57 7.99 22.31
N LYS A 123 -10.80 8.55 22.28
CA LYS A 123 -11.58 8.67 21.04
C LYS A 123 -10.91 9.61 20.04
N LEU A 124 -10.43 10.76 20.52
CA LEU A 124 -9.70 11.71 19.67
C LEU A 124 -8.40 11.07 19.18
N PHE A 125 -7.63 10.42 20.07
CA PHE A 125 -6.41 9.71 19.69
C PHE A 125 -6.64 8.69 18.56
N LEU A 126 -7.67 7.84 18.71
CA LEU A 126 -7.98 6.83 17.71
C LEU A 126 -8.40 7.47 16.38
N PHE A 127 -9.22 8.53 16.42
CA PHE A 127 -9.65 9.23 15.21
C PHE A 127 -8.49 9.95 14.51
N SER A 128 -7.67 10.70 15.25
CA SER A 128 -6.52 11.45 14.74
C SER A 128 -5.44 10.55 14.12
N ASN A 129 -5.39 9.27 14.49
CA ASN A 129 -4.42 8.30 13.95
C ASN A 129 -5.09 7.22 13.09
N SER A 130 -6.40 7.34 12.84
CA SER A 130 -7.21 6.26 12.22
C SER A 130 -6.72 5.86 10.83
N LEU A 131 -6.34 6.82 9.98
CA LEU A 131 -5.81 6.54 8.65
C LEU A 131 -4.54 5.69 8.73
N GLY A 132 -3.57 6.12 9.54
CA GLY A 132 -2.33 5.38 9.76
C GLY A 132 -2.58 3.99 10.35
N PHE A 133 -3.48 3.86 11.34
CA PHE A 133 -3.82 2.57 11.92
C PHE A 133 -4.51 1.63 10.94
N VAL A 134 -5.41 2.14 10.09
CA VAL A 134 -6.05 1.31 9.05
C VAL A 134 -5.02 0.85 8.02
N MET A 135 -4.14 1.73 7.54
CA MET A 135 -3.08 1.34 6.60
C MET A 135 -2.14 0.30 7.23
N GLY A 136 -1.72 0.50 8.47
CA GLY A 136 -0.87 -0.46 9.20
C GLY A 136 -1.58 -1.78 9.47
N ALA A 137 -2.86 -1.76 9.80
CA ALA A 137 -3.64 -2.97 10.02
C ALA A 137 -3.81 -3.77 8.73
N ILE A 138 -4.13 -3.12 7.60
CA ILE A 138 -4.24 -3.80 6.31
C ILE A 138 -2.88 -4.37 5.93
N PHE A 139 -1.79 -3.61 6.07
CA PHE A 139 -0.42 -4.12 5.88
C PHE A 139 -0.17 -5.40 6.67
N LEU A 140 -0.38 -5.39 8.00
CA LEU A 140 -0.15 -6.55 8.85
C LEU A 140 -1.01 -7.76 8.46
N LEU A 141 -2.27 -7.53 8.11
CA LEU A 141 -3.18 -8.60 7.68
C LEU A 141 -2.77 -9.17 6.32
N SER A 142 -2.38 -8.33 5.37
CA SER A 142 -1.89 -8.77 4.06
C SER A 142 -0.53 -9.47 4.16
N TRP A 143 0.38 -9.00 5.01
CA TRP A 143 1.67 -9.65 5.23
C TRP A 143 1.51 -11.00 5.92
N LEU A 144 0.56 -11.11 6.87
CA LEU A 144 0.16 -12.39 7.45
C LEU A 144 -0.47 -13.31 6.39
N ALA A 145 -1.34 -12.79 5.52
CA ALA A 145 -1.91 -13.56 4.42
C ALA A 145 -0.83 -14.07 3.46
N GLN A 146 0.13 -13.22 3.09
CA GLN A 146 1.30 -13.60 2.29
C GLN A 146 2.11 -14.68 2.99
N PHE A 147 2.36 -14.56 4.29
CA PHE A 147 3.07 -15.59 5.06
C PHE A 147 2.36 -16.95 5.04
N ILE A 148 1.05 -16.96 5.32
CA ILE A 148 0.26 -18.20 5.36
C ILE A 148 0.15 -18.84 3.97
N ALA A 149 -0.23 -18.04 2.97
CA ALA A 149 -0.42 -18.51 1.61
C ALA A 149 0.92 -18.87 0.94
N GLY A 150 1.94 -18.05 1.16
CA GLY A 150 3.31 -18.30 0.69
C GLY A 150 3.86 -19.60 1.24
N ARG A 151 3.70 -19.87 2.55
CA ARG A 151 4.11 -21.15 3.15
C ARG A 151 3.38 -22.32 2.51
N ALA A 152 2.07 -22.19 2.30
CA ALA A 152 1.27 -23.25 1.71
C ALA A 152 1.70 -23.54 0.27
N ALA A 153 1.93 -22.50 -0.54
CA ALA A 153 2.44 -22.64 -1.91
C ALA A 153 3.86 -23.20 -1.95
N PHE A 154 4.74 -22.75 -1.05
CA PHE A 154 6.10 -23.28 -0.94
C PHE A 154 6.11 -24.76 -0.55
N ASN A 155 5.30 -25.15 0.43
CA ASN A 155 5.19 -26.55 0.84
C ASN A 155 4.54 -27.44 -0.22
N GLU A 156 3.63 -26.90 -1.04
CA GLU A 156 3.08 -27.63 -2.20
C GLU A 156 4.21 -27.98 -3.19
N GLN A 157 5.13 -27.04 -3.45
CA GLN A 157 6.31 -27.30 -4.26
C GLN A 157 7.25 -28.33 -3.61
N GLN A 158 7.58 -28.17 -2.32
CA GLN A 158 8.42 -29.13 -1.59
C GLN A 158 7.89 -30.56 -1.71
N LEU A 159 6.58 -30.75 -1.55
CA LEU A 159 5.96 -32.06 -1.65
C LEU A 159 6.01 -32.63 -3.07
N SER A 160 5.86 -31.79 -4.11
CA SER A 160 6.07 -32.19 -5.51
C SER A 160 7.51 -32.64 -5.77
N ASP A 161 8.48 -31.99 -5.12
CA ASP A 161 9.90 -32.29 -5.21
C ASP A 161 10.35 -33.43 -4.24
N LEU A 162 9.40 -34.08 -3.55
CA LEU A 162 9.64 -35.13 -2.55
C LEU A 162 10.50 -34.69 -1.35
N GLU A 163 10.43 -33.40 -1.01
CA GLU A 163 11.06 -32.79 0.15
C GLU A 163 10.08 -32.60 1.32
N ASP A 164 10.63 -32.45 2.53
CA ASP A 164 9.82 -32.23 3.72
C ASP A 164 9.22 -30.80 3.75
N PRO A 165 7.93 -30.66 4.12
CA PRO A 165 7.29 -29.35 4.23
C PRO A 165 7.79 -28.60 5.47
N MET A 166 7.96 -27.28 5.34
CA MET A 166 8.38 -26.42 6.44
C MET A 166 7.23 -26.11 7.40
N SER A 167 7.52 -26.13 8.70
CA SER A 167 6.68 -25.56 9.74
C SER A 167 6.55 -24.04 9.59
N ALA A 168 5.63 -23.42 10.32
CA ALA A 168 5.45 -21.97 10.28
C ALA A 168 6.69 -21.23 10.81
N ALA A 169 7.32 -21.75 11.87
CA ALA A 169 8.51 -21.15 12.45
C ALA A 169 9.70 -21.22 11.48
N GLU A 170 9.88 -22.35 10.78
CA GLU A 170 10.95 -22.51 9.78
C GLU A 170 10.75 -21.55 8.60
N TYR A 171 9.54 -21.50 8.04
CA TYR A 171 9.25 -20.65 6.89
C TYR A 171 9.39 -19.15 7.20
N LEU A 172 9.10 -18.72 8.44
CA LEU A 172 9.26 -17.31 8.84
C LEU A 172 10.73 -16.86 8.77
N THR A 173 11.67 -17.78 8.89
CA THR A 173 13.11 -17.52 8.73
C THR A 173 13.67 -17.97 7.39
N ALA A 174 12.82 -18.50 6.50
CA ALA A 174 13.26 -19.01 5.21
C ALA A 174 13.65 -17.88 4.25
N PRO A 175 14.69 -18.07 3.42
CA PRO A 175 15.08 -17.11 2.41
C PRO A 175 13.96 -16.76 1.43
N ASP A 176 13.13 -17.72 1.04
CA ASP A 176 11.99 -17.51 0.12
C ASP A 176 11.05 -16.40 0.62
N PHE A 177 10.56 -16.53 1.87
CA PHE A 177 9.64 -15.57 2.47
C PHE A 177 10.20 -14.14 2.49
N TRP A 178 11.46 -14.00 2.93
CA TRP A 178 12.11 -12.70 3.02
C TRP A 178 12.50 -12.15 1.66
N ASN A 179 12.89 -13.00 0.71
CA ASN A 179 13.22 -12.57 -0.65
C ASN A 179 12.01 -11.95 -1.34
N ARG A 180 10.84 -12.62 -1.30
CA ARG A 180 9.57 -12.07 -1.80
C ARG A 180 9.19 -10.77 -1.09
N THR A 181 9.21 -10.78 0.25
CA THR A 181 8.86 -9.59 1.06
C THR A 181 9.77 -8.38 0.76
N LEU A 182 11.08 -8.57 0.79
CA LEU A 182 12.06 -7.48 0.66
C LEU A 182 12.15 -6.95 -0.75
N GLN A 183 11.97 -7.78 -1.79
CA GLN A 183 11.90 -7.31 -3.18
C GLN A 183 10.76 -6.29 -3.36
N ASN A 184 9.57 -6.59 -2.85
CA ASN A 184 8.42 -5.69 -2.93
C ASN A 184 8.62 -4.44 -2.07
N TRP A 185 9.19 -4.55 -0.87
CA TRP A 185 9.49 -3.36 -0.06
C TRP A 185 10.51 -2.46 -0.75
N GLN A 186 11.51 -3.05 -1.40
CA GLN A 186 12.53 -2.29 -2.12
C GLN A 186 11.93 -1.49 -3.29
N SER A 187 10.98 -2.06 -4.05
CA SER A 187 10.34 -1.33 -5.16
C SER A 187 9.51 -0.15 -4.65
N GLU A 188 8.72 -0.34 -3.60
CA GLU A 188 7.89 0.74 -3.04
C GLU A 188 8.73 1.86 -2.44
N LEU A 189 9.76 1.51 -1.66
CA LEU A 189 10.66 2.51 -1.09
C LEU A 189 11.38 3.31 -2.18
N LEU A 190 11.76 2.65 -3.29
CA LEU A 190 12.31 3.34 -4.46
C LEU A 190 11.29 4.28 -5.11
N ALA A 191 10.02 3.87 -5.23
CA ALA A 191 8.96 4.69 -5.80
C ALA A 191 8.71 5.96 -4.96
N VAL A 192 8.58 5.83 -3.63
CA VAL A 192 8.45 6.98 -2.72
C VAL A 192 9.65 7.91 -2.80
N ALA A 193 10.87 7.35 -2.71
CA ALA A 193 12.09 8.15 -2.79
C ALA A 193 12.18 8.90 -4.13
N SER A 194 11.80 8.24 -5.22
CA SER A 194 11.75 8.83 -6.55
C SER A 194 10.73 9.97 -6.61
N MET A 195 9.52 9.80 -6.07
CA MET A 195 8.53 10.87 -6.01
C MET A 195 9.02 12.06 -5.18
N ALA A 196 9.53 11.82 -3.97
CA ALA A 196 10.02 12.86 -3.07
C ALA A 196 11.18 13.68 -3.67
N ILE A 197 12.05 13.05 -4.46
CA ILE A 197 13.22 13.70 -5.08
C ILE A 197 12.86 14.33 -6.43
N LEU A 198 12.22 13.58 -7.33
CA LEU A 198 11.94 14.03 -8.69
C LEU A 198 10.91 15.16 -8.71
N ALA A 199 9.93 15.15 -7.80
CA ALA A 199 8.92 16.22 -7.73
C ALA A 199 9.51 17.59 -7.30
N ILE A 200 10.74 17.63 -6.80
CA ILE A 200 11.50 18.87 -6.59
C ILE A 200 11.76 19.58 -7.93
N TYR A 201 12.14 18.80 -8.95
CA TYR A 201 12.68 19.30 -10.22
C TYR A 201 11.68 19.24 -11.37
N LEU A 202 10.88 18.16 -11.44
CA LEU A 202 9.93 17.92 -12.52
C LEU A 202 8.58 18.56 -12.22
N ARG A 203 7.79 18.79 -13.28
CA ARG A 203 6.48 19.47 -13.20
C ARG A 203 5.45 18.74 -14.04
N GLN A 204 4.29 18.47 -13.43
CA GLN A 204 3.08 18.05 -14.15
C GLN A 204 1.99 19.09 -13.91
N ARG A 205 1.72 19.92 -14.93
CA ARG A 205 0.79 21.06 -14.81
C ARG A 205 -0.60 20.59 -14.38
N GLY A 206 -1.09 21.14 -13.26
CA GLY A 206 -2.43 20.85 -12.72
C GLY A 206 -2.53 19.57 -11.90
N SER A 207 -1.42 18.85 -11.67
CA SER A 207 -1.38 17.71 -10.76
C SER A 207 -1.30 18.17 -9.31
N SER A 208 -2.00 17.50 -8.40
CA SER A 208 -1.85 17.71 -6.96
C SER A 208 -0.55 17.13 -6.39
N GLN A 209 0.13 16.28 -7.18
CA GLN A 209 1.41 15.63 -6.82
C GLN A 209 2.62 16.40 -7.37
N SER A 210 2.43 17.66 -7.76
CA SER A 210 3.48 18.46 -8.38
C SER A 210 3.31 19.93 -8.03
N LYS A 211 4.44 20.62 -7.84
CA LYS A 211 4.44 22.07 -7.60
C LYS A 211 3.92 22.83 -8.83
N PRO A 212 3.38 24.05 -8.66
CA PRO A 212 3.10 24.94 -9.78
C PRO A 212 4.31 25.06 -10.71
N VAL A 213 4.08 25.14 -12.02
CA VAL A 213 5.16 25.13 -13.03
C VAL A 213 6.16 26.27 -12.80
N GLY A 214 5.69 27.45 -12.36
CA GLY A 214 6.53 28.60 -12.05
C GLY A 214 7.18 28.60 -10.66
N ALA A 215 6.89 27.62 -9.81
CA ALA A 215 7.43 27.56 -8.45
C ALA A 215 8.89 27.13 -8.42
N ALA A 216 9.68 27.77 -7.56
CA ALA A 216 11.11 27.47 -7.37
C ALA A 216 11.35 26.04 -6.89
N HIS A 217 12.54 25.49 -7.20
CA HIS A 217 12.94 24.17 -6.70
C HIS A 217 13.02 24.11 -5.17
N THR A 218 13.35 25.23 -4.52
CA THR A 218 13.44 25.31 -3.05
C THR A 218 12.10 25.43 -2.34
N ALA A 219 11.01 25.69 -3.07
CA ALA A 219 9.67 25.76 -2.47
C ALA A 219 9.26 24.36 -1.98
N THR A 220 8.86 24.26 -0.71
CA THR A 220 8.55 23.00 -0.01
C THR A 220 7.07 22.95 0.34
N GLY A 221 6.48 21.76 0.28
CA GLY A 221 5.04 21.58 0.42
C GLY A 221 4.26 21.99 -0.83
N VAL A 222 2.99 21.65 -0.83
CA VAL A 222 2.03 22.11 -1.82
C VAL A 222 1.43 23.40 -1.27
N GLU A 223 2.05 24.55 -1.54
CA GLU A 223 1.37 25.83 -1.32
C GLU A 223 0.11 25.86 -2.21
N GLY A 224 -1.04 25.69 -1.56
CA GLY A 224 -2.37 25.96 -2.09
C GLY A 224 -3.04 27.01 -1.22
#